data_AF-A0A924GIF7-F1
#
_entry.id   AF-A0A924GIF7-F1
#
_cell.length_a   1.000
_cell.length_b   1.000
_cell.length_c   1.000
_cell.angle_alpha   90.00
_cell.angle_beta   90.00
_cell.angle_gamma   90.00
#
_symmetry.space_group_name_H-M   'P 1'
#
loop_
_entity.id
_entity.type
_entity.pdbx_description
1 polymer ?
#
loop_
_entity_poly.entity_id
_entity_poly.type
_entity_poly.pdbx_seq_one_letter_code
_entity_poly.pdbx_strand_id
1 'polypeptide(L)' 'MSVKPIDTESSRRLWASYVEAHREFSDELPPTERFGDSAEMADEFLDGIINGSKRATAGLVADYVHEGEALDRPILRH' A
#
# COMPACT_ATOMS: atom_id res chain seq x y z
N MET A 1 -6.88 13.75 15.83
CA MET A 1 -7.91 13.34 14.84
C MET A 1 -7.91 11.82 14.80
N SER A 2 -9.08 11.16 14.82
CA SER A 2 -9.14 9.68 14.85
C SER A 2 -8.93 9.12 13.45
N VAL A 3 -7.89 8.32 13.29
CA VAL A 3 -7.59 7.59 12.06
C VAL A 3 -8.72 6.59 11.80
N LYS A 4 -9.41 6.71 10.66
CA LYS A 4 -10.48 5.76 10.28
C LYS A 4 -9.91 4.36 10.07
N PRO A 5 -10.64 3.27 10.39
CA PRO A 5 -10.24 1.91 10.04
C PRO A 5 -10.00 1.75 8.52
N ILE A 6 -9.11 0.82 8.13
CA ILE A 6 -8.91 0.47 6.72
C ILE A 6 -10.19 -0.19 6.17
N ASP A 7 -10.65 0.26 5.01
CA ASP A 7 -11.77 -0.35 4.28
C ASP A 7 -11.30 -1.58 3.49
N THR A 8 -11.29 -2.73 4.17
CA THR A 8 -10.85 -4.00 3.60
C THR A 8 -11.77 -4.55 2.51
N GLU A 9 -13.04 -4.15 2.51
CA GLU A 9 -14.04 -4.57 1.53
C GLU A 9 -13.81 -3.85 0.20
N SER A 10 -13.60 -2.54 0.23
CA SER A 10 -13.23 -1.78 -0.98
C SER A 10 -11.88 -2.25 -1.55
N SER A 11 -10.90 -2.54 -0.69
CA SER A 11 -9.62 -3.11 -1.12
C SER A 11 -9.77 -4.46 -1.82
N ARG A 12 -10.58 -5.37 -1.26
CA ARG A 12 -10.85 -6.68 -1.87
C ARG A 12 -11.50 -6.55 -3.25
N ARG A 13 -12.46 -5.62 -3.42
CA ARG A 13 -13.11 -5.38 -4.72
C ARG A 13 -12.13 -4.82 -5.75
N LEU A 14 -11.25 -3.90 -5.34
CA LEU A 14 -10.21 -3.36 -6.22
C LEU A 14 -9.27 -4.48 -6.69
N TRP A 15 -8.81 -5.33 -5.76
CA TRP A 15 -7.92 -6.44 -6.08
C TRP A 15 -8.58 -7.48 -6.99
N ALA A 16 -9.86 -7.82 -6.76
CA ALA A 16 -10.60 -8.73 -7.62
C ALA A 16 -10.69 -8.20 -9.07
N SER A 17 -10.97 -6.92 -9.25
CA SER A 17 -10.98 -6.26 -10.57
C SER A 17 -9.60 -6.28 -11.24
N TYR A 18 -8.53 -6.09 -10.46
CA TYR A 18 -7.16 -6.20 -10.96
C TYR A 18 -6.83 -7.62 -11.46
N VAL A 19 -7.19 -8.66 -10.68
CA VAL A 19 -6.95 -10.07 -11.03
C VAL A 19 -7.78 -10.51 -12.25
N GLU A 20 -8.96 -9.94 -12.48
CA GLU A 20 -9.72 -10.20 -13.71
C GLU A 20 -8.93 -9.81 -14.98
N ALA A 21 -8.15 -8.72 -14.92
CA ALA A 21 -7.27 -8.27 -15.98
C ALA A 21 -5.88 -8.96 -15.97
N HIS A 22 -5.41 -9.38 -14.79
CA HIS A 22 -4.07 -9.93 -14.55
C HIS A 22 -4.13 -11.25 -13.77
N ARG A 23 -4.56 -12.32 -14.45
CA ARG A 23 -4.79 -13.63 -13.82
C ARG A 23 -3.53 -14.26 -13.22
N GLU A 24 -2.34 -13.84 -13.63
CA GLU A 24 -1.07 -14.28 -13.08
C GLU A 24 -0.91 -13.99 -11.57
N PHE A 25 -1.71 -13.08 -11.00
CA PHE A 25 -1.70 -12.73 -9.58
C PHE A 25 -2.87 -13.33 -8.79
N SER A 26 -3.59 -14.34 -9.32
CA SER A 26 -4.79 -14.87 -8.68
C SER A 26 -4.57 -15.48 -7.30
N ASP A 27 -3.36 -15.96 -7.03
CA ASP A 27 -2.99 -16.60 -5.77
C ASP A 27 -2.38 -15.60 -4.76
N GLU A 28 -2.32 -14.32 -5.12
CA GLU A 28 -1.79 -13.26 -4.27
C GLU A 28 -2.91 -12.46 -3.60
N LEU A 29 -2.63 -11.93 -2.41
CA LEU A 29 -3.43 -10.92 -1.75
C LEU A 29 -2.50 -9.94 -1.03
N PRO A 30 -2.11 -8.83 -1.69
CA PRO A 30 -1.22 -7.84 -1.09
C PRO A 30 -1.81 -7.21 0.18
N PRO A 31 -0.97 -6.80 1.14
CA PRO A 31 -1.44 -6.05 2.30
C PRO A 31 -2.09 -4.73 1.88
N THR A 32 -3.05 -4.26 2.68
CA THR A 32 -3.71 -2.97 2.48
C THR A 32 -3.26 -2.00 3.56
N GLU A 33 -2.60 -0.93 3.13
CA GLU A 33 -2.03 0.10 4.00
C GLU A 33 -2.45 1.49 3.54
N ARG A 34 -2.12 2.51 4.35
CA ARG A 34 -2.35 3.93 4.04
C ARG A 34 -1.03 4.68 4.10
N PHE A 35 -0.89 5.73 3.30
CA PHE A 35 0.23 6.66 3.44
C PHE A 35 -0.12 7.78 4.42
N GLY A 36 0.86 8.16 5.24
CA GLY A 36 0.70 9.25 6.20
C GLY A 36 -0.14 8.88 7.43
N ASP A 37 -0.31 9.85 8.31
CA ASP A 37 -0.93 9.71 9.62
C ASP A 37 -2.36 10.29 9.68
N SER A 38 -2.85 10.86 8.59
CA SER A 38 -4.15 11.51 8.46
C SER A 38 -4.83 11.17 7.13
N ALA A 39 -6.15 11.36 7.08
CA ALA A 39 -6.91 11.10 5.85
C ALA A 39 -6.53 12.11 4.76
N GLU A 40 -6.33 13.36 5.16
CA GLU A 40 -5.94 14.46 4.27
C GLU A 40 -4.58 14.20 3.62
N MET A 41 -3.59 13.74 4.40
CA MET A 41 -2.27 13.37 3.88
C MET A 41 -2.32 12.11 3.01
N ALA A 42 -3.16 11.13 3.37
CA ALA A 42 -3.36 9.94 2.55
C ALA A 42 -3.90 10.30 1.16
N ASP A 43 -4.87 11.21 1.08
CA ASP A 43 -5.43 11.68 -0.18
C ASP A 43 -4.40 12.45 -1.02
N GLU A 44 -3.60 13.33 -0.40
CA GLU A 44 -2.53 14.07 -1.07
C GLU A 44 -1.47 13.12 -1.67
N PHE A 45 -1.03 12.13 -0.90
CA PHE A 45 -0.05 11.16 -1.39
C PHE A 45 -0.62 10.22 -2.45
N LEU A 46 -1.89 9.84 -2.33
CA LEU A 46 -2.55 9.02 -3.33
C LEU A 46 -2.64 9.74 -4.67
N ASP A 47 -2.96 11.03 -4.69
CA ASP A 47 -2.95 11.83 -5.92
C ASP A 47 -1.56 11.84 -6.58
N GLY A 48 -0.50 12.04 -5.78
CA GLY A 48 0.87 11.98 -6.28
C GLY A 48 1.27 10.61 -6.84
N ILE A 49 0.78 9.52 -6.27
CA ILE A 49 1.03 8.15 -6.75
C ILE A 49 0.30 7.90 -8.07
N ILE A 50 -0.99 8.24 -8.13
CA ILE A 50 -1.82 8.03 -9.32
C ILE A 50 -1.29 8.87 -10.49
N ASN A 51 -0.90 10.12 -10.24
CA ASN A 51 -0.34 11.01 -11.26
C ASN A 51 1.16 10.78 -11.52
N GLY A 52 1.78 9.84 -10.80
CA GLY A 52 3.17 9.40 -11.02
C GLY A 52 4.26 10.36 -10.54
N SER A 53 3.92 11.44 -9.82
CA SER A 53 4.89 12.38 -9.24
C SER A 53 5.54 11.84 -7.96
N LYS A 54 4.86 10.92 -7.24
CA LYS A 54 5.38 10.23 -6.07
C LYS A 54 5.73 8.78 -6.41
N ARG A 55 7.03 8.49 -6.50
CA ARG A 55 7.57 7.17 -6.90
C ARG A 55 8.45 6.50 -5.82
N ALA A 56 8.57 7.13 -4.65
CA ALA A 56 9.35 6.63 -3.53
C ALA A 56 8.60 6.84 -2.20
N THR A 57 8.82 5.90 -1.28
CA THR A 57 8.31 5.86 0.08
C THR A 57 9.47 5.63 1.04
N ALA A 58 9.29 5.98 2.31
CA ALA A 58 10.29 5.74 3.36
C ALA A 58 9.55 5.39 4.65
N GLY A 59 10.07 4.43 5.38
CA GLY A 59 9.66 4.07 6.74
C GLY A 59 10.88 4.05 7.67
N LEU A 60 10.65 4.22 8.97
CA LEU A 60 11.73 4.17 9.95
C LEU A 60 12.14 2.71 10.20
N VAL A 61 13.42 2.39 10.03
CA VAL A 61 13.95 1.04 10.33
C VAL A 61 13.63 0.61 11.78
N ALA A 62 13.58 1.55 12.71
CA ALA A 62 13.22 1.29 14.10
C ALA A 62 11.80 0.74 14.26
N ASP A 63 10.85 1.19 13.42
CA ASP A 63 9.45 0.75 13.48
C ASP A 63 9.34 -0.72 13.03
N TYR A 64 9.98 -1.08 11.90
CA TYR A 64 10.07 -2.48 11.46
C TYR A 64 10.66 -3.41 12.53
N VAL A 65 11.73 -2.97 13.20
CA VAL A 65 12.35 -3.74 14.29
C VAL A 65 11.42 -3.88 15.50
N HIS A 66 10.70 -2.81 15.84
CA HIS A 66 9.76 -2.79 16.96
C HIS A 66 8.56 -3.70 16.71
N GLU A 67 8.02 -3.67 15.48
CA GLU A 67 6.84 -4.42 15.06
C GLU A 67 7.16 -5.87 14.67
N GLY A 68 8.44 -6.21 14.54
CA GLY A 68 8.89 -7.54 14.12
C GLY A 68 8.65 -7.82 12.63
N GLU A 69 8.48 -6.77 11.84
CA GLU A 69 8.25 -6.85 10.40
C GLU A 69 9.58 -6.96 9.63
N ALA A 70 9.55 -7.69 8.52
CA ALA A 70 10.71 -7.78 7.64
C ALA A 70 10.88 -6.47 6.87
N LEU A 71 12.13 -5.99 6.74
CA LEU A 71 12.41 -4.86 5.87
C LEU A 71 12.07 -5.19 4.41
N ASP A 72 11.53 -4.19 3.72
CA ASP A 72 11.21 -4.28 2.29
C ASP A 72 12.43 -4.71 1.48
N ARG A 73 12.24 -5.76 0.68
CA ARG A 73 13.25 -6.25 -0.24
C ARG A 73 13.03 -5.63 -1.63
N PRO A 74 14.09 -5.19 -2.32
CA PRO A 74 13.94 -4.67 -3.67
C PRO A 74 13.40 -5.76 -4.60
N ILE A 75 12.36 -5.41 -5.37
CA ILE A 75 11.83 -6.27 -6.42
C ILE A 75 12.74 -6.10 -7.66
N LEU A 76 13.86 -6.82 -7.68
CA LEU A 76 14.74 -6.83 -8.85
C LEU A 76 14.07 -7.62 -9.96
N ARG A 77 13.61 -6.94 -11.02
CA ARG A 77 13.23 -7.61 -12.28
C ARG A 77 14.51 -7.86 -13.08
N HIS A 78 14.81 -9.14 -13.34
CA HIS A 78 15.85 -9.57 -14.27
C HIS A 78 15.36 -9.49 -15.71
#